data_AF-A0A7S0B7Z3-F1
#
_entry.id   AF-A0A7S0B7Z3-F1
#
_cell.length_a   1.000
_cell.length_b   1.000
_cell.length_c   1.000
_cell.angle_alpha   90.00
_cell.angle_beta   90.00
_cell.angle_gamma   90.00
#
_symmetry.space_group_name_H-M   'P 1'
#
loop_
_entity.id
_entity.type
_entity.pdbx_description
1 polymer ?
#
loop_
_entity_poly.entity_id
_entity_poly.type
_entity_poly.pdbx_seq_one_letter_code
_entity_poly.pdbx_strand_id
1 'polypeptide(L)'
;EEATQTATALYFDNDSMGWGDAELALFAKALPAFSRCEELYLLWDSALTGDALESLREKIPDLPALRRLDLPKHLKDTAQGKALAGEWQAAGKEARFLYWV
;
A
#
# COMPACT_ATOMS: atom_id res chain seq x y z
N GLU A 1 14.43 3.27 15.16
CA GLU A 1 14.17 4.55 14.45
C GLU A 1 15.02 4.74 13.18
N GLU A 2 16.16 4.05 12.99
CA GLU A 2 16.99 4.18 11.77
C GLU A 2 16.39 3.53 10.50
N ALA A 3 15.70 2.39 10.63
CA ALA A 3 15.20 1.64 9.47
C ALA A 3 14.08 2.40 8.71
N THR A 4 13.22 3.13 9.42
CA THR A 4 12.11 3.88 8.81
C THR A 4 12.60 5.08 7.99
N GLN A 5 13.77 5.63 8.32
CA GLN A 5 14.36 6.80 7.66
C GLN A 5 15.31 6.44 6.49
N THR A 6 15.60 5.14 6.33
CA THR A 6 16.53 4.63 5.31
C THR A 6 15.87 3.64 4.36
N ALA A 7 14.77 3.01 4.74
CA ALA A 7 14.04 2.09 3.88
C ALA A 7 13.41 2.82 2.70
N THR A 8 13.89 2.48 1.50
CA THR A 8 13.34 2.94 0.22
C THR A 8 12.36 1.92 -0.37
N ALA A 9 12.46 0.66 0.03
CA ALA A 9 11.55 -0.40 -0.40
C ALA A 9 11.06 -1.19 0.81
N LEU A 10 9.75 -1.40 0.89
CA LEU A 10 9.10 -2.22 1.89
C LEU A 10 8.44 -3.41 1.21
N TYR A 11 8.94 -4.60 1.53
CA TYR A 11 8.48 -5.85 0.94
C TYR A 11 7.75 -6.67 1.99
N PHE A 12 6.43 -6.83 1.78
CA PHE A 12 5.58 -7.68 2.59
C PHE A 12 5.05 -8.79 1.70
N ASP A 13 5.71 -9.93 1.80
CA ASP A 13 5.30 -11.21 1.21
C ASP A 13 5.13 -12.17 2.38
N ASN A 14 3.90 -12.67 2.56
CA ASN A 14 3.62 -13.58 3.65
C ASN A 14 2.65 -14.65 3.16
N ASP A 15 3.21 -15.74 2.68
CA ASP A 15 2.49 -16.92 2.21
C ASP A 15 1.83 -17.70 3.38
N SER A 16 2.07 -17.33 4.66
CA SER A 16 1.73 -18.24 5.78
C SER A 16 1.24 -17.68 7.12
N MET A 17 1.23 -16.38 7.43
CA MET A 17 0.82 -15.92 8.79
C MET A 17 0.05 -14.59 8.89
N GLY A 18 -1.19 -14.53 8.38
CA GLY A 18 -2.28 -13.85 9.11
C GLY A 18 -2.25 -12.31 9.20
N TRP A 19 -1.68 -11.61 8.21
CA TRP A 19 -1.94 -10.17 8.07
C TRP A 19 -3.26 -9.95 7.36
N GLY A 20 -4.24 -9.38 8.08
CA GLY A 20 -5.52 -8.97 7.53
C GLY A 20 -5.70 -7.46 7.56
N ASP A 21 -6.96 -7.04 7.51
CA ASP A 21 -7.32 -5.61 7.43
C ASP A 21 -6.85 -4.80 8.65
N ALA A 22 -6.84 -5.42 9.83
CA ALA A 22 -6.40 -4.77 11.07
C ALA A 22 -4.89 -4.47 11.05
N GLU A 23 -4.08 -5.43 10.59
CA GLU A 23 -2.63 -5.26 10.46
C GLU A 23 -2.30 -4.21 9.40
N LEU A 24 -3.01 -4.21 8.26
CA LEU A 24 -2.81 -3.16 7.25
C LEU A 24 -3.21 -1.78 7.78
N ALA A 25 -4.29 -1.66 8.54
CA ALA A 25 -4.68 -0.39 9.15
C ALA A 25 -3.63 0.13 10.16
N LEU A 26 -3.01 -0.77 10.94
CA LEU A 26 -1.90 -0.43 11.82
C LEU A 26 -0.65 -0.02 11.03
N PHE A 27 -0.34 -0.76 9.96
CA PHE A 27 0.77 -0.43 9.07
C PHE A 27 0.55 0.91 8.37
N ALA A 28 -0.65 1.20 7.90
CA ALA A 28 -1.01 2.47 7.28
C ALA A 28 -0.82 3.66 8.24
N LYS A 29 -1.06 3.46 9.54
CA LYS A 29 -0.73 4.48 10.56
C LYS A 29 0.77 4.70 10.72
N ALA A 30 1.59 3.68 10.48
CA ALA A 30 3.04 3.76 10.55
C ALA A 30 3.69 4.24 9.24
N LEU A 31 2.99 4.13 8.09
CA LEU A 31 3.49 4.53 6.77
C LEU A 31 4.10 5.95 6.72
N PRO A 32 3.52 6.99 7.34
CA PRO A 32 4.12 8.34 7.33
C PRO A 32 5.53 8.40 7.95
N ALA A 33 5.90 7.44 8.82
CA ALA A 33 7.26 7.35 9.35
C ALA A 33 8.28 6.92 8.29
N PHE A 34 7.82 6.31 7.19
CA PHE A 34 8.62 5.88 6.04
C PHE A 34 8.58 6.93 4.92
N SER A 35 8.94 8.17 5.25
CA SER A 35 8.88 9.31 4.32
C SER A 35 9.77 9.17 3.07
N ARG A 36 10.70 8.20 3.09
CA ARG A 36 11.61 7.86 1.98
C ARG A 36 11.23 6.58 1.24
N CYS A 37 10.13 5.93 1.60
CA CYS A 37 9.68 4.73 0.92
C CYS A 37 9.25 5.08 -0.51
N GLU A 38 9.96 4.53 -1.48
CA GLU A 38 9.69 4.64 -2.91
C GLU A 38 8.88 3.46 -3.43
N GLU A 39 9.06 2.27 -2.86
CA GLU A 39 8.43 1.05 -3.33
C GLU A 39 7.75 0.29 -2.20
N LEU A 40 6.45 0.04 -2.31
CA LEU A 40 5.68 -0.73 -1.35
C LEU A 40 5.08 -1.95 -2.04
N TYR A 41 5.46 -3.14 -1.57
CA TYR A 41 4.99 -4.41 -2.10
C TYR A 41 4.11 -5.10 -1.07
N LEU A 42 2.81 -5.17 -1.36
CA LEU A 42 1.81 -5.87 -0.55
C LEU A 42 1.34 -7.10 -1.33
N LEU A 43 2.08 -8.20 -1.25
CA LEU A 43 1.87 -9.40 -2.07
C LEU A 43 0.95 -10.46 -1.41
N TRP A 44 0.09 -10.05 -0.48
CA TRP A 44 -0.68 -10.97 0.36
C TRP A 44 -2.08 -11.20 -0.24
N ASP A 45 -2.34 -12.43 -0.69
CA ASP A 45 -3.50 -12.74 -1.55
C ASP A 45 -4.79 -13.05 -0.76
N SER A 46 -4.70 -13.58 0.46
CA SER A 46 -5.84 -14.34 1.04
C SER A 46 -6.64 -13.66 2.15
N ALA A 47 -6.12 -12.60 2.79
CA ALA A 47 -6.73 -12.03 4.00
C ALA A 47 -7.09 -10.54 3.90
N LEU A 48 -6.68 -9.85 2.84
CA LEU A 48 -7.02 -8.45 2.62
C LEU A 48 -8.38 -8.30 1.95
N THR A 49 -9.21 -7.43 2.53
CA THR A 49 -10.46 -6.96 1.95
C THR A 49 -10.33 -5.51 1.48
N GLY A 50 -11.38 -4.99 0.84
CA GLY A 50 -11.42 -3.61 0.37
C GLY A 50 -11.30 -2.58 1.50
N ASP A 51 -11.80 -2.86 2.70
CA ASP A 51 -11.77 -1.94 3.85
C ASP A 51 -10.33 -1.55 4.24
N ALA A 52 -9.40 -2.49 4.15
CA ALA A 52 -8.00 -2.24 4.44
C ALA A 52 -7.34 -1.27 3.45
N LEU A 53 -7.82 -1.24 2.20
CA LEU A 53 -7.35 -0.29 1.20
C LEU A 53 -7.81 1.14 1.49
N GLU A 54 -8.87 1.36 2.26
CA GLU A 54 -9.29 2.73 2.62
C GLU A 54 -8.26 3.40 3.52
N SER A 55 -7.78 2.68 4.54
CA SER A 55 -6.71 3.19 5.41
C SER A 55 -5.43 3.50 4.63
N LEU A 56 -5.11 2.68 3.63
CA LEU A 56 -3.96 2.92 2.75
C LEU A 56 -4.22 4.14 1.84
N ARG A 57 -5.41 4.25 1.25
CA ARG A 57 -5.84 5.36 0.37
C ARG A 57 -5.63 6.71 1.05
N GLU A 58 -6.10 6.84 2.29
CA GLU A 58 -5.97 8.09 3.06
C GLU A 58 -4.51 8.48 3.34
N LYS A 59 -3.58 7.53 3.26
CA LYS A 59 -2.15 7.73 3.56
C LYS A 59 -1.28 7.89 2.32
N ILE A 60 -1.80 7.60 1.13
CA ILE A 60 -1.11 7.84 -0.15
C ILE A 60 -0.60 9.29 -0.32
N PRO A 61 -1.40 10.34 -0.01
CA PRO A 61 -0.89 11.72 -0.11
C PRO A 61 0.20 12.05 0.92
N ASP A 62 0.23 11.35 2.06
CA ASP A 62 1.26 11.52 3.10
C ASP A 62 2.60 10.85 2.72
N LEU A 63 2.66 10.12 1.60
CA LEU A 63 3.83 9.39 1.14
C LEU A 63 4.42 10.03 -0.13
N PRO A 64 5.15 11.15 -0.02
CA PRO A 64 5.62 11.91 -1.18
C PRO A 64 6.65 11.13 -2.02
N ALA A 65 7.46 10.28 -1.37
CA ALA A 65 8.48 9.49 -2.05
C ALA A 65 7.90 8.24 -2.74
N LEU A 66 6.68 7.80 -2.41
CA LEU A 66 6.15 6.53 -2.91
C LEU A 66 5.89 6.61 -4.41
N ARG A 67 6.64 5.82 -5.18
CA ARG A 67 6.58 5.75 -6.63
C ARG A 67 5.92 4.48 -7.11
N ARG A 68 6.04 3.38 -6.37
CA ARG A 68 5.56 2.06 -6.75
C ARG A 68 4.74 1.43 -5.62
N LEU A 69 3.60 0.85 -6.00
CA LEU A 69 2.71 0.13 -5.12
C LEU A 69 2.23 -1.15 -5.82
N ASP A 70 2.59 -2.31 -5.26
CA ASP A 70 2.12 -3.61 -5.72
C ASP A 70 1.05 -4.09 -4.71
N LEU A 71 -0.16 -4.36 -5.21
CA LEU A 71 -1.32 -4.83 -4.45
C LEU A 71 -1.81 -6.17 -5.01
N PRO A 72 -2.52 -6.98 -4.22
CA PRO A 72 -3.01 -8.26 -4.71
C PRO A 72 -4.15 -8.08 -5.73
N LYS A 73 -4.13 -8.89 -6.80
CA LYS A 73 -4.98 -8.73 -7.98
C LYS A 73 -6.48 -8.81 -7.70
N HIS A 74 -6.91 -9.56 -6.68
CA HIS A 74 -8.33 -9.72 -6.37
C HIS A 74 -8.96 -8.41 -5.89
N LEU A 75 -8.16 -7.47 -5.41
CA LEU A 75 -8.64 -6.16 -4.97
C LEU A 75 -8.81 -5.17 -6.12
N LYS A 76 -8.24 -5.42 -7.30
CA LYS A 76 -8.27 -4.50 -8.45
C LYS A 76 -9.69 -4.11 -8.86
N ASP A 77 -10.59 -5.09 -8.89
CA ASP A 77 -11.95 -4.92 -9.39
C ASP A 77 -12.94 -4.42 -8.33
N THR A 78 -12.51 -4.38 -7.06
CA THR A 78 -13.32 -3.89 -5.94
C THR A 78 -13.55 -2.38 -6.04
N ALA A 79 -14.60 -1.88 -5.36
CA ALA A 79 -14.88 -0.45 -5.30
C ALA A 79 -13.71 0.32 -4.66
N GLN A 80 -13.11 -0.26 -3.62
CA GLN A 80 -12.00 0.32 -2.87
C GLN A 80 -10.70 0.30 -3.68
N GLY A 81 -10.42 -0.76 -4.45
CA GLY A 81 -9.27 -0.80 -5.36
C GLY A 81 -9.35 0.26 -6.47
N LYS A 82 -10.54 0.47 -7.03
CA LYS A 82 -10.79 1.55 -7.99
C LYS A 82 -10.65 2.94 -7.36
N ALA A 83 -11.16 3.11 -6.14
CA ALA A 83 -11.01 4.37 -5.40
C ALA A 83 -9.54 4.67 -5.09
N LEU A 84 -8.76 3.66 -4.69
CA LEU A 84 -7.33 3.79 -4.44
C LEU A 84 -6.56 4.14 -5.71
N ALA A 85 -6.89 3.51 -6.85
CA ALA A 85 -6.29 3.87 -8.13
C ALA A 85 -6.61 5.32 -8.55
N GLY A 86 -7.82 5.79 -8.25
CA GLY A 86 -8.20 7.19 -8.43
C GLY A 86 -7.38 8.14 -7.55
N GLU A 87 -7.24 7.81 -6.27
CA GLU A 87 -6.44 8.61 -5.33
C GLU A 87 -4.95 8.62 -5.68
N TRP A 88 -4.43 7.49 -6.17
CA TRP A 88 -3.05 7.40 -6.67
C TRP A 88 -2.79 8.41 -7.79
N GLN A 89 -3.73 8.50 -8.74
CA GLN A 89 -3.66 9.47 -9.83
C GLN A 89 -3.85 10.91 -9.33
N ALA A 90 -4.78 11.13 -8.39
CA ALA A 90 -5.04 12.44 -7.79
C ALA A 90 -3.82 12.96 -7.00
N ALA A 91 -3.07 12.06 -6.36
CA ALA A 91 -1.79 12.34 -5.70
C ALA A 91 -0.64 12.62 -6.69
N GLY A 92 -0.90 12.65 -8.00
CA GLY A 92 0.10 12.90 -9.04
C GLY A 92 1.05 11.74 -9.28
N LYS A 93 0.74 10.55 -8.78
CA LYS A 93 1.57 9.35 -8.96
C LYS A 93 1.22 8.67 -10.29
N GLU A 94 2.23 8.09 -10.93
CA GLU A 94 2.04 7.52 -12.25
C GLU A 94 1.31 6.17 -12.16
N ALA A 95 0.20 6.02 -12.89
CA ALA A 95 -0.61 4.80 -12.88
C ALA A 95 0.17 3.54 -13.32
N ARG A 96 1.25 3.70 -14.08
CA ARG A 96 2.12 2.61 -14.53
C ARG A 96 2.85 1.90 -13.37
N PHE A 97 2.95 2.54 -12.21
CA PHE A 97 3.62 2.01 -11.04
C PHE A 97 2.65 1.49 -9.97
N LEU A 98 1.36 1.45 -10.26
CA LEU A 98 0.36 0.73 -9.47
C LEU A 98 0.17 -0.65 -10.10
N TYR A 99 0.77 -1.66 -9.47
CA TYR A 99 0.72 -3.05 -9.93
C TYR A 99 -0.33 -3.83 -9.15
N TRP A 100 -0.97 -4.76 -9.87
CA TRP A 100 -1.93 -5.71 -9.32
C TRP A 100 -1.39 -7.10 -9.63
N VAL A 101 -0.93 -7.81 -8.61
CA VAL A 101 -0.15 -9.06 -8.71
C VAL A 101 -0.90 -10.25 -8.13
#